data_AF-A0A7J2XX09-F1
#
_entry.id   AF-A0A7J2XX09-F1
#
_cell.length_a   1.000
_cell.length_b   1.000
_cell.length_c   1.000
_cell.angle_alpha   90.00
_cell.angle_beta   90.00
_cell.angle_gamma   90.00
#
_symmetry.space_group_name_H-M   'P 1'
#
loop_
_entity.id
_entity.type
_entity.pdbx_description
1 polymer ?
#
loop_
_entity_poly.entity_id
_entity_poly.type
_entity_poly.pdbx_seq_one_letter_code
_entity_poly.pdbx_strand_id
1 'polypeptide(L)'
;MASRVNDAPIWKAVAEKLKRQTRRRIEVNLWKIEKYSDGVAAVVVPGKVLGEGEVTKPIIVAAAGFTRSAKRKIEEAGGKAILLDDYAKINPKGSHTRIIG
;
A
#
# COMPACT_ATOMS: atom_id res chain seq x y z
N MET A 1 -22.95 6.17 -5.17
CA MET A 1 -23.41 5.64 -3.86
C MET A 1 -22.46 4.53 -3.42
N ALA A 2 -21.44 4.83 -2.60
CA ALA A 2 -20.58 3.82 -1.96
C ALA A 2 -19.89 4.40 -0.72
N SER A 3 -20.58 5.30 0.01
CA SER A 3 -19.94 6.19 0.99
C SER A 3 -20.44 6.04 2.43
N ARG A 4 -21.14 4.95 2.79
CA ARG A 4 -21.80 4.91 4.13
C ARG A 4 -21.82 3.59 4.92
N VAL A 5 -21.24 2.48 4.49
CA VAL A 5 -21.48 1.18 5.21
C VAL A 5 -20.23 0.45 5.69
N ASN A 6 -19.04 1.03 5.59
CA ASN A 6 -17.90 0.51 6.36
C ASN A 6 -17.15 1.67 6.98
N ASP A 7 -17.36 1.85 8.28
CA ASP A 7 -16.52 2.58 9.22
C ASP A 7 -15.09 2.04 9.19
N ALA A 8 -14.38 2.28 8.10
CA ALA A 8 -12.96 2.02 7.96
C ALA A 8 -12.25 3.38 7.95
N PRO A 9 -11.93 3.97 9.12
CA PRO A 9 -11.18 5.23 9.22
C PRO A 9 -9.85 5.18 8.45
N ILE A 10 -9.35 3.97 8.19
CA ILE A 10 -8.21 3.65 7.33
C ILE A 10 -8.35 4.27 5.93
N TRP A 11 -9.48 4.07 5.24
CA TRP A 11 -9.67 4.58 3.87
C TRP A 11 -9.83 6.10 3.84
N LYS A 12 -10.45 6.67 4.89
CA LYS A 12 -10.54 8.12 5.05
C LYS A 12 -9.15 8.75 5.24
N ALA A 13 -8.31 8.16 6.08
CA ALA A 13 -6.93 8.59 6.30
C ALA A 13 -6.05 8.45 5.05
N VAL A 14 -6.23 7.35 4.31
CA VAL A 14 -5.57 7.10 3.02
C VAL A 14 -5.98 8.15 1.98
N ALA A 15 -7.29 8.42 1.85
CA ALA A 15 -7.82 9.42 0.93
C ALA A 15 -7.36 10.84 1.29
N GLU A 16 -7.29 11.18 2.57
CA GLU A 16 -6.78 12.47 3.04
C GLU A 16 -5.29 12.65 2.69
N LYS A 17 -4.49 11.59 2.87
CA LYS A 17 -3.08 11.58 2.47
C LYS A 17 -2.91 11.67 0.95
N LEU A 18 -3.81 11.07 0.17
CA LEU A 18 -3.83 11.15 -1.29
C LEU A 18 -4.27 12.54 -1.81
N LYS A 19 -5.15 13.22 -1.08
CA LYS A 19 -5.56 14.61 -1.37
C LYS A 19 -4.43 15.62 -1.13
N ARG A 20 -3.34 15.26 -0.45
CA ARG A 20 -2.17 16.16 -0.31
C ARG A 20 -1.48 16.35 -1.67
N GLN A 21 -1.09 17.59 -1.92
CA GLN A 21 -0.42 18.07 -3.12
C GLN A 21 0.77 17.17 -3.52
N THR A 22 0.95 16.90 -4.82
CA THR A 22 1.94 15.97 -5.40
C THR A 22 3.34 16.04 -4.80
N ARG A 23 3.83 17.23 -4.42
CA ARG A 23 5.14 17.44 -3.75
C ARG A 23 5.26 16.88 -2.33
N ARG A 24 4.13 16.56 -1.69
CA ARG A 24 4.02 15.91 -0.38
C ARG A 24 3.56 14.45 -0.51
N ARG A 25 3.46 13.93 -1.75
CA ARG A 25 3.15 12.51 -1.94
C ARG A 25 4.28 11.71 -1.33
N ILE A 26 3.87 10.71 -0.58
CA ILE A 26 4.80 9.86 0.14
C ILE A 26 5.45 8.93 -0.89
N GLU A 27 6.76 8.91 -0.88
CA GLU A 27 7.57 7.94 -1.61
C GLU A 27 8.04 6.90 -0.62
N VAL A 28 7.66 5.64 -0.86
CA VAL A 28 8.01 4.53 0.01
C VAL A 28 8.91 3.58 -0.76
N ASN A 29 10.08 3.34 -0.19
CA ASN A 29 11.04 2.37 -0.70
C ASN A 29 10.73 0.96 -0.18
N LEU A 30 11.18 -0.05 -0.93
CA LEU A 30 10.99 -1.46 -0.60
C LEU A 30 11.60 -1.83 0.76
N TRP A 31 12.78 -1.28 1.10
CA TRP A 31 13.40 -1.53 2.41
C TRP A 31 12.53 -1.05 3.58
N LYS A 32 11.75 0.02 3.38
CA LYS A 32 10.82 0.53 4.40
C LYS A 32 9.65 -0.42 4.54
N ILE A 33 9.14 -0.96 3.43
CA ILE A 33 8.09 -1.98 3.42
C ILE A 33 8.56 -3.24 4.14
N GLU A 34 9.76 -3.74 3.83
CA GLU A 34 10.36 -4.92 4.48
C GLU A 34 10.40 -4.77 6.01
N LYS A 35 10.87 -3.62 6.50
CA LYS A 35 10.99 -3.36 7.95
C LYS A 35 9.63 -3.31 8.68
N TYR A 36 8.60 -2.78 8.02
CA TYR A 36 7.27 -2.60 8.64
C TYR A 36 6.25 -3.67 8.25
N SER A 37 6.64 -4.59 7.37
CA SER A 37 5.86 -5.77 6.97
C SER A 37 5.83 -6.87 8.04
N ASP A 38 6.60 -6.72 9.11
CA ASP A 38 6.64 -7.70 10.19
C ASP A 38 5.27 -7.80 10.90
N GLY A 39 4.72 -9.02 10.89
CA GLY A 39 3.44 -9.36 11.54
C GLY A 39 2.18 -8.84 10.83
N VAL A 40 2.25 -8.38 9.58
CA VAL A 40 1.06 -7.87 8.85
C VAL A 40 0.82 -8.59 7.53
N ALA A 41 -0.47 -8.86 7.24
CA ALA A 41 -0.88 -9.53 6.02
C ALA A 41 -0.85 -8.59 4.79
N ALA A 42 -1.10 -7.29 5.00
CA ALA A 42 -1.17 -6.31 3.92
C ALA A 42 -0.68 -4.91 4.34
N VAL A 43 -0.01 -4.25 3.39
CA VAL A 43 0.57 -2.92 3.54
C VAL A 43 -0.09 -1.97 2.55
N VAL A 44 -0.60 -0.83 3.02
CA VAL A 44 -1.23 0.19 2.19
C VAL A 44 -0.34 1.43 2.13
N VAL A 45 0.04 1.84 0.93
CA VAL A 45 0.86 3.01 0.66
C VAL A 45 0.04 4.05 -0.12
N PRO A 46 -0.36 5.18 0.49
CA PRO A 46 -1.12 6.25 -0.15
C PRO A 46 -0.21 7.14 -1.04
N GLY A 47 0.65 6.51 -1.83
CA GLY A 47 1.75 7.14 -2.53
C GLY A 47 2.41 6.23 -3.55
N LYS A 48 3.61 6.62 -4.00
CA LYS A 48 4.37 5.88 -5.01
C LYS A 48 5.36 4.94 -4.32
N VAL A 49 5.37 3.69 -4.74
CA VAL A 49 6.37 2.70 -4.29
C VAL A 49 7.53 2.66 -5.27
N LEU A 50 8.71 2.97 -4.75
CA LEU A 50 9.98 2.95 -5.46
C LEU A 50 10.71 1.63 -5.19
N GLY A 51 11.41 1.14 -6.20
CA GLY A 51 12.09 -0.16 -6.19
C GLY A 51 13.45 -0.17 -5.50
N GLU A 52 13.71 0.75 -4.58
CA GLU A 52 14.98 0.86 -3.87
C GLU A 52 14.99 -0.03 -2.62
N GLY A 53 15.97 -0.93 -2.52
CA GLY A 53 16.00 -2.02 -1.54
C GLY A 53 15.41 -3.33 -2.06
N GLU A 54 15.30 -4.33 -1.19
CA GLU A 54 14.76 -5.65 -1.50
C GLU A 54 13.58 -5.95 -0.59
N VAL A 55 12.67 -6.79 -1.09
CA VAL A 55 11.62 -7.41 -0.28
C VAL A 55 11.92 -8.89 -0.24
N THR A 56 12.00 -9.47 0.94
CA THR A 56 12.19 -10.91 1.14
C THR A 56 10.95 -11.59 1.69
N LYS A 57 9.94 -10.80 2.10
CA LYS A 57 8.70 -11.29 2.69
C LYS A 57 7.55 -11.33 1.68
N PRO A 58 6.82 -12.45 1.59
CA PRO A 58 5.64 -12.54 0.73
C PRO A 58 4.46 -11.81 1.37
N ILE A 59 4.33 -10.52 1.10
CA ILE A 59 3.23 -9.68 1.60
C ILE A 59 2.44 -9.02 0.48
N ILE A 60 1.21 -8.64 0.81
CA ILE A 60 0.33 -7.90 -0.11
C ILE A 60 0.64 -6.41 0.04
N VAL A 61 1.11 -5.78 -1.02
CA VAL A 61 1.38 -4.33 -1.07
C VAL A 61 0.32 -3.67 -1.93
N ALA A 62 -0.49 -2.82 -1.32
CA ALA A 62 -1.45 -1.96 -1.99
C ALA A 62 -0.88 -0.54 -2.11
N ALA A 63 -0.68 -0.02 -3.32
CA ALA A 63 -0.19 1.35 -3.52
C ALA A 63 -0.96 2.14 -4.57
N ALA A 64 -0.81 3.47 -4.55
CA ALA A 64 -1.41 4.35 -5.56
C ALA A 64 -0.65 4.24 -6.88
N GLY A 65 0.64 3.89 -6.82
CA GLY A 65 1.43 3.57 -8.00
C GLY A 65 2.71 2.83 -7.63
N PHE A 66 3.19 2.01 -8.58
CA PHE A 66 4.43 1.25 -8.45
C PHE A 66 5.35 1.58 -9.60
N THR A 67 6.65 1.57 -9.32
CA THR A 67 7.68 1.51 -10.36
C THR A 67 7.81 0.10 -10.94
N ARG A 68 8.29 -0.03 -12.18
CA ARG A 68 8.56 -1.35 -12.80
C ARG A 68 9.48 -2.21 -11.92
N SER A 69 10.54 -1.61 -11.40
CA SER A 69 11.49 -2.29 -10.51
C SER A 69 10.84 -2.77 -9.21
N ALA A 70 9.93 -1.97 -8.63
CA ALA A 70 9.20 -2.36 -7.43
C ALA A 70 8.28 -3.56 -7.66
N LYS A 71 7.49 -3.54 -8.75
CA LYS A 71 6.60 -4.67 -9.09
C LYS A 71 7.38 -5.98 -9.21
N ARG A 72 8.46 -5.95 -9.99
CA ARG A 72 9.30 -7.14 -10.23
C ARG A 72 9.85 -7.71 -8.93
N LYS A 73 10.41 -6.87 -8.06
CA LYS A 73 10.95 -7.31 -6.76
C LYS A 73 9.87 -7.86 -5.81
N ILE A 74 8.66 -7.29 -5.83
CA ILE A 74 7.55 -7.80 -5.01
C ILE A 74 7.09 -9.16 -5.52
N GLU A 75 7.01 -9.36 -6.83
CA GLU A 75 6.67 -10.65 -7.44
C GLU A 75 7.78 -11.70 -7.19
N GLU A 76 9.05 -11.30 -7.28
CA GLU A 76 10.21 -12.16 -6.95
C GLU A 76 10.20 -12.60 -5.48
N ALA A 77 9.75 -11.74 -4.58
CA ALA A 77 9.58 -12.06 -3.15
C ALA A 77 8.38 -12.99 -2.85
N GLY A 78 7.59 -13.37 -3.86
CA GLY A 78 6.33 -14.10 -3.68
C GLY A 78 5.20 -13.23 -3.09
N GLY A 79 5.37 -11.91 -3.09
CA GLY A 79 4.36 -10.94 -2.68
C GLY A 79 3.36 -10.62 -3.79
N LYS A 80 2.31 -9.86 -3.44
CA LYS A 80 1.31 -9.36 -4.41
C LYS A 80 1.27 -7.85 -4.42
N ALA A 81 1.59 -7.24 -5.57
CA ALA A 81 1.43 -5.82 -5.81
C ALA A 81 0.03 -5.53 -6.39
N ILE A 82 -0.80 -4.81 -5.65
CA ILE A 82 -2.17 -4.46 -6.03
C ILE A 82 -2.39 -2.95 -5.94
N LEU A 83 -3.32 -2.44 -6.73
CA LEU A 83 -3.68 -1.02 -6.68
C LEU A 83 -4.57 -0.74 -5.48
N LEU A 84 -4.49 0.48 -4.96
CA LEU A 84 -5.39 0.94 -3.89
C LEU A 84 -6.87 0.77 -4.27
N ASP A 85 -7.21 1.02 -5.54
CA ASP A 85 -8.59 0.93 -6.05
C ASP A 85 -9.12 -0.52 -5.99
N ASP A 86 -8.28 -1.49 -6.39
CA ASP A 86 -8.63 -2.90 -6.35
C ASP A 86 -8.67 -3.42 -4.91
N TYR A 87 -7.74 -3.00 -4.06
CA TYR A 87 -7.73 -3.40 -2.66
C TYR A 87 -8.95 -2.86 -1.89
N ALA A 88 -9.39 -1.64 -2.21
CA ALA A 88 -10.61 -1.06 -1.64
C ALA A 88 -11.88 -1.84 -2.01
N LYS A 89 -11.92 -2.42 -3.22
CA LYS A 89 -13.04 -3.28 -3.67
C LYS A 89 -13.03 -4.64 -2.99
N ILE A 90 -11.85 -5.24 -2.83
CA ILE A 90 -11.69 -6.58 -2.26
C ILE A 90 -11.87 -6.56 -0.74
N ASN A 91 -11.38 -5.52 -0.05
CA ASN A 91 -11.44 -5.43 1.40
C ASN A 91 -11.91 -4.04 1.86
N PRO A 92 -13.22 -3.74 1.78
CA PRO A 92 -13.76 -2.43 2.16
C PRO A 92 -13.59 -2.11 3.65
N LYS A 93 -13.30 -3.11 4.50
CA LYS A 93 -13.05 -2.93 5.93
C LYS A 93 -11.59 -2.65 6.30
N GLY A 94 -10.61 -2.97 5.42
CA GLY A 94 -9.19 -2.77 5.73
C GLY A 94 -8.73 -3.45 7.02
N SER A 95 -9.31 -4.60 7.36
CA SER A 95 -8.94 -5.34 8.57
C SER A 95 -7.54 -5.96 8.37
N HIS A 96 -6.65 -5.83 9.36
CA HIS A 96 -5.24 -6.27 9.31
C HIS A 96 -4.35 -5.56 8.28
N THR A 97 -4.73 -4.34 7.84
CA THR A 97 -3.83 -3.51 7.01
C THR A 97 -3.04 -2.48 7.80
N ARG A 98 -1.78 -2.31 7.41
CA ARG A 98 -0.90 -1.26 7.94
C ARG A 98 -0.69 -0.18 6.89
N ILE A 99 -1.07 1.05 7.23
CA ILE A 99 -0.81 2.20 6.36
C ILE A 99 0.64 2.64 6.57
N ILE A 100 1.45 2.58 5.51
CA ILE A 100 2.81 3.14 5.50
C ILE A 100 2.76 4.44 4.71
N GLY A 101 3.15 5.51 5.38
CA GLY A 101 3.17 6.86 4.84
C GLY A 101 4.42 7.63 5.23
#